data_AF-A0A972UJ93-F1
#
_entry.id   AF-A0A972UJ93-F1
#
_cell.length_a   1.000
_cell.length_b   1.000
_cell.length_c   1.000
_cell.angle_alpha   90.00
_cell.angle_beta   90.00
_cell.angle_gamma   90.00
#
_symmetry.space_group_name_H-M   'P 1'
#
loop_
_entity.id
_entity.type
_entity.pdbx_description
1 polymer ?
#
loop_
_entity_poly.entity_id
_entity_poly.type
_entity_poly.pdbx_seq_one_letter_code
_entity_poly.pdbx_strand_id
1 'polypeptide(L)'
;MDPTANIFLSLQTFEPLAREISAFEEMLGQFSAHERHEQEFLNDYRGIVDRHDNPLVKFLLQLIISDEEKHHEVVRTMTSALQTDLTGIRGGGADMPKLGALSEQEKDDLLDLTGEFIRAEAQTIKEYKALMKRSKGYHKGLLVLLIKTIIHDSEKHMMILEFIDEKLREA
;
A
#
# COMPACT_ATOMS: atom_id res chain seq x y z
N MET A 1 32.36 53.47 -14.13
CA MET A 1 32.03 53.04 -12.76
C MET A 1 30.75 53.75 -12.36
N ASP A 2 29.65 53.02 -12.28
CA ASP A 2 28.68 53.12 -11.19
C ASP A 2 27.96 51.76 -11.09
N PRO A 3 27.94 51.06 -9.93
CA PRO A 3 27.57 49.66 -9.82
C PRO A 3 26.27 49.50 -9.03
N THR A 4 25.13 49.50 -9.69
CA THR A 4 23.88 48.97 -9.09
C THR A 4 23.00 48.36 -10.17
N ALA A 5 23.49 47.28 -10.77
CA ALA A 5 22.62 46.27 -11.35
C ALA A 5 21.91 45.58 -10.18
N ASN A 6 20.75 46.13 -9.80
CA ASN A 6 20.00 45.63 -8.67
C ASN A 6 19.44 44.26 -9.03
N ILE A 7 19.89 43.28 -8.26
CA ILE A 7 19.57 41.86 -8.32
C ILE A 7 18.08 41.74 -7.98
N PHE A 8 17.23 41.63 -9.00
CA PHE A 8 15.88 41.07 -8.86
C PHE A 8 15.92 39.66 -9.46
N LEU A 9 16.65 38.77 -8.80
CA LEU A 9 16.48 37.34 -8.99
C LEU A 9 15.17 36.95 -8.31
N SER A 10 14.20 36.65 -9.16
CA SER A 10 12.89 36.07 -8.87
C SER A 10 12.83 35.24 -7.58
N LEU A 11 12.13 35.76 -6.58
CA LEU A 11 11.71 35.02 -5.37
C LEU A 11 10.55 34.04 -5.66
N GLN A 12 10.10 33.89 -6.91
CA GLN A 12 8.90 33.10 -7.24
C GLN A 12 9.16 31.60 -7.41
N THR A 13 10.41 31.14 -7.41
CA THR A 13 10.73 29.71 -7.59
C THR A 13 10.85 28.93 -6.28
N PHE A 14 10.91 29.59 -5.11
CA PHE A 14 11.09 28.92 -3.81
C PHE A 14 9.77 28.54 -3.09
N GLU A 15 8.66 29.25 -3.35
CA GLU A 15 7.36 28.96 -2.73
C GLU A 15 6.72 27.63 -3.15
N PRO A 16 6.76 27.20 -4.43
CA PRO A 16 6.09 25.97 -4.86
C PRO A 16 6.68 24.73 -4.18
N LEU A 17 8.01 24.63 -4.14
CA LEU A 17 8.72 23.51 -3.54
C LEU A 17 8.53 23.46 -2.02
N ALA A 18 8.56 24.61 -1.34
CA ALA A 18 8.32 24.67 0.10
C ALA A 18 6.89 24.24 0.47
N ARG A 19 5.90 24.60 -0.38
CA ARG A 19 4.50 24.19 -0.19
C ARG A 19 4.29 22.70 -0.46
N GLU A 20 4.93 22.16 -1.49
CA GLU A 20 4.91 20.71 -1.80
C GLU A 20 5.56 19.89 -0.67
N ILE A 21 6.72 20.34 -0.17
CA ILE A 21 7.39 19.71 0.98
C ILE A 21 6.49 19.74 2.22
N SER A 22 5.85 20.88 2.52
CA SER A 22 4.94 20.99 3.67
C SER A 22 3.71 20.09 3.53
N ALA A 23 3.13 19.96 2.34
CA ALA A 23 1.99 19.07 2.10
C ALA A 23 2.40 17.59 2.23
N PHE A 24 3.60 17.25 1.76
CA PHE A 24 4.17 15.92 1.91
C PHE A 24 4.45 15.56 3.38
N GLU A 25 4.97 16.51 4.16
CA GLU A 25 5.17 16.33 5.61
C GLU A 25 3.85 16.15 6.36
N GLU A 26 2.81 16.90 6.00
CA GLU A 26 1.47 16.72 6.57
C GLU A 26 0.93 15.31 6.29
N MET A 27 1.07 14.83 5.05
CA MET A 27 0.68 13.47 4.64
C MET A 27 1.46 12.40 5.42
N LEU A 28 2.78 12.54 5.57
CA LEU A 28 3.58 11.63 6.42
C LEU A 28 3.13 11.64 7.88
N GLY A 29 2.78 12.82 8.41
CA GLY A 29 2.23 12.97 9.74
C GLY A 29 0.91 12.23 9.92
N GLN A 30 0.04 12.24 8.90
CA GLN A 30 -1.23 11.51 8.90
C GLN A 30 -1.01 9.98 8.91
N PHE A 31 -0.10 9.45 8.09
CA PHE A 31 0.23 8.01 8.12
C PHE A 31 0.77 7.58 9.48
N SER A 32 1.71 8.35 10.04
CA SER A 32 2.29 8.04 11.36
C SER A 32 1.25 8.13 12.49
N ALA A 33 0.27 9.04 12.38
CA ALA A 33 -0.82 9.12 13.34
C ALA A 33 -1.79 7.95 13.21
N HIS A 34 -2.09 7.52 11.99
CA HIS A 34 -2.91 6.36 11.71
C HIS A 34 -2.29 5.08 12.28
N GLU A 35 -1.00 4.86 12.02
CA GLU A 35 -0.22 3.72 12.52
C GLU A 35 -0.30 3.57 14.05
N ARG A 36 -0.21 4.70 14.78
CA ARG A 36 -0.35 4.70 16.24
C ARG A 36 -1.75 4.30 16.71
N HIS A 37 -2.79 4.83 16.07
CA HIS A 37 -4.17 4.48 16.42
C HIS A 37 -4.48 3.01 16.12
N GLU A 38 -3.99 2.47 15.01
CA GLU A 38 -4.14 1.05 14.68
C GLU A 38 -3.48 0.14 15.73
N GLN A 39 -2.31 0.53 16.25
CA GLN A 39 -1.63 -0.23 17.29
C GLN A 39 -2.45 -0.30 18.59
N GLU A 40 -3.20 0.74 18.94
CA GLU A 40 -4.12 0.74 20.08
C GLU A 40 -5.27 -0.26 19.85
N PHE A 41 -5.90 -0.24 18.67
CA PHE A 41 -6.97 -1.20 18.33
C PHE A 41 -6.48 -2.65 18.30
N LEU A 42 -5.25 -2.91 17.82
CA LEU A 42 -4.64 -4.24 17.87
C LEU A 42 -4.54 -4.77 19.31
N ASN A 43 -4.16 -3.91 20.26
CA ASN A 43 -4.08 -4.29 21.66
C ASN A 43 -5.47 -4.59 22.25
N ASP A 44 -6.48 -3.83 21.85
CA ASP A 44 -7.87 -4.08 22.25
C ASP A 44 -8.38 -5.43 21.70
N TYR A 45 -8.14 -5.72 20.42
CA TYR A 45 -8.51 -7.01 19.83
C TYR A 45 -7.85 -8.19 20.54
N ARG A 46 -6.53 -8.10 20.79
CA ARG A 46 -5.79 -9.13 21.54
C ARG A 46 -6.36 -9.31 22.95
N GLY A 47 -6.65 -8.20 23.64
CA GLY A 47 -7.26 -8.23 24.96
C GLY A 47 -8.66 -8.85 24.97
N ILE A 48 -9.45 -8.72 23.90
CA ILE A 48 -10.75 -9.41 23.77
C ILE A 48 -10.53 -10.91 23.53
N VAL A 49 -9.59 -11.28 22.65
CA VAL A 49 -9.24 -12.70 22.40
C VAL A 49 -8.85 -13.40 23.69
N ASP A 50 -8.02 -12.79 24.53
CA ASP A 50 -7.54 -13.40 25.78
C ASP A 50 -8.67 -13.62 26.81
N ARG A 51 -9.68 -12.74 26.82
CA ARG A 51 -10.75 -12.74 27.84
C ARG A 51 -11.99 -13.55 27.45
N HIS A 52 -12.15 -13.90 26.18
CA HIS A 52 -13.36 -14.59 25.72
C HIS A 52 -13.15 -16.11 25.66
N ASP A 53 -14.17 -16.92 25.92
CA ASP A 53 -14.08 -18.39 25.72
C ASP A 53 -14.71 -18.89 24.41
N ASN A 54 -15.34 -18.02 23.62
CA ASN A 54 -16.06 -18.43 22.43
C ASN A 54 -15.07 -18.65 21.26
N PRO A 55 -14.91 -19.88 20.74
CA PRO A 55 -13.93 -20.17 19.69
C PRO A 55 -14.18 -19.42 18.38
N LEU A 56 -15.45 -19.16 18.04
CA LEU A 56 -15.80 -18.42 16.83
C LEU A 56 -15.38 -16.95 16.94
N VAL A 57 -15.59 -16.33 18.11
CA VAL A 57 -15.16 -14.95 18.37
C VAL A 57 -13.64 -14.86 18.28
N LYS A 58 -12.91 -15.79 18.93
CA LYS A 58 -11.44 -15.84 18.85
C LYS A 58 -10.95 -15.94 17.41
N PHE A 59 -11.52 -16.87 16.65
CA PHE A 59 -11.17 -17.09 15.26
C PHE A 59 -11.37 -15.82 14.41
N LEU A 60 -12.53 -15.17 14.52
CA LEU A 60 -12.82 -13.95 13.74
C LEU A 60 -11.90 -12.78 14.12
N LEU A 61 -11.62 -12.61 15.41
CA LEU A 61 -10.69 -11.56 15.86
C LEU A 61 -9.25 -11.85 15.44
N GLN A 62 -8.84 -13.12 15.42
CA GLN A 62 -7.50 -13.51 14.95
C GLN A 62 -7.32 -13.27 13.44
N LEU A 63 -8.38 -13.41 12.65
CA LEU A 63 -8.35 -13.01 11.23
C LEU A 63 -8.09 -11.51 11.09
N ILE A 64 -8.82 -10.68 11.84
CA ILE A 64 -8.61 -9.22 11.83
C ILE A 64 -7.18 -8.89 12.27
N ILE A 65 -6.71 -9.42 13.40
CA ILE A 65 -5.36 -9.17 13.91
C ILE A 65 -4.29 -9.53 12.87
N SER A 66 -4.43 -10.68 12.20
CA SER A 66 -3.45 -11.13 11.21
C SER A 66 -3.40 -10.21 9.99
N ASP A 67 -4.52 -9.63 9.59
CA ASP A 67 -4.58 -8.70 8.46
C ASP A 67 -4.05 -7.31 8.85
N GLU A 68 -4.39 -6.82 10.03
CA GLU A 68 -3.88 -5.54 10.54
C GLU A 68 -2.37 -5.57 10.79
N GLU A 69 -1.80 -6.69 11.26
CA GLU A 69 -0.35 -6.84 11.42
C GLU A 69 0.40 -6.75 10.08
N LYS A 70 -0.14 -7.37 9.02
CA LYS A 70 0.42 -7.25 7.66
C LYS A 70 0.24 -5.84 7.11
N HIS A 71 -0.93 -5.23 7.33
CA HIS A 71 -1.21 -3.88 6.89
C HIS A 71 -0.22 -2.88 7.51
N HIS A 72 0.04 -3.01 8.81
CA HIS A 72 1.01 -2.21 9.53
C HIS A 72 2.44 -2.32 8.95
N GLU A 73 2.89 -3.52 8.57
CA GLU A 73 4.20 -3.72 7.92
C GLU A 73 4.29 -2.99 6.58
N VAL A 74 3.22 -3.02 5.78
CA VAL A 74 3.15 -2.31 4.49
C VAL A 74 3.20 -0.80 4.70
N VAL A 75 2.37 -0.25 5.60
CA VAL A 75 2.31 1.20 5.89
C VAL A 75 3.64 1.70 6.43
N ARG A 76 4.28 0.94 7.32
CA ARG A 76 5.59 1.29 7.86
C ARG A 76 6.68 1.30 6.78
N THR A 77 6.66 0.31 5.88
CA THR A 77 7.59 0.25 4.74
C THR A 77 7.40 1.45 3.81
N MET A 78 6.14 1.77 3.48
CA MET A 78 5.79 2.95 2.68
C MET A 78 6.25 4.24 3.34
N THR A 79 5.94 4.43 4.63
CA THR A 79 6.34 5.63 5.39
C THR A 79 7.86 5.78 5.44
N SER A 80 8.59 4.67 5.61
CA SER A 80 10.05 4.66 5.62
C SER A 80 10.66 5.04 4.25
N ALA A 81 10.07 4.53 3.17
CA ALA A 81 10.47 4.88 1.80
C ALA A 81 10.23 6.38 1.53
N LEU A 82 9.03 6.88 1.84
CA LEU A 82 8.67 8.29 1.67
C LEU A 82 9.53 9.24 2.52
N GLN A 83 9.88 8.85 3.75
CA GLN A 83 10.80 9.61 4.59
C GLN A 83 12.20 9.66 3.98
N THR A 84 12.69 8.55 3.42
CA THR A 84 13.98 8.49 2.73
C THR A 84 13.99 9.44 1.53
N ASP A 85 12.92 9.42 0.72
CA ASP A 85 12.78 10.32 -0.42
C ASP A 85 12.76 11.79 0.00
N LEU A 86 12.03 12.14 1.06
CA LEU A 86 12.03 13.50 1.62
C LEU A 86 13.41 13.94 2.08
N THR A 87 14.19 13.06 2.70
CA THR A 87 15.58 13.36 3.09
C THR A 87 16.48 13.54 1.86
N GLY A 88 16.27 12.77 0.80
CA GLY A 88 16.97 12.92 -0.48
C GLY A 88 16.65 14.23 -1.20
N ILE A 89 15.36 14.62 -1.23
CA ILE A 89 14.90 15.92 -1.77
C ILE A 89 15.55 17.07 -0.99
N ARG A 90 15.55 17.01 0.35
CA ARG A 90 16.24 18.00 1.22
C ARG A 90 17.76 18.03 1.01
N GLY A 91 18.35 16.90 0.63
CA GLY A 91 19.76 16.75 0.30
C GLY A 91 20.14 17.15 -1.14
N GLY A 92 19.18 17.60 -1.96
CA GLY A 92 19.43 18.05 -3.33
C GLY A 92 19.50 16.94 -4.38
N GLY A 93 19.03 15.73 -4.08
CA GLY A 93 19.01 14.64 -5.05
C GLY A 93 18.24 13.42 -4.56
N ALA A 94 16.99 13.29 -5.01
CA ALA A 94 16.37 11.98 -5.22
C ALA A 94 15.16 12.15 -6.16
N ASP A 95 15.25 11.52 -7.33
CA ASP A 95 14.05 11.11 -8.08
C ASP A 95 13.43 9.90 -7.34
N MET A 96 12.11 9.74 -7.44
CA MET A 96 11.37 8.55 -6.98
C MET A 96 12.09 7.24 -7.35
N PRO A 97 11.86 6.13 -6.62
CA PRO A 97 12.38 4.82 -7.00
C PRO A 97 11.91 4.48 -8.42
N LYS A 98 12.80 4.64 -9.40
CA LYS A 98 12.59 4.10 -10.73
C LYS A 98 12.79 2.59 -10.60
N LEU A 99 12.01 1.79 -11.32
CA LEU A 99 12.50 0.47 -11.71
C LEU A 99 13.92 0.73 -12.23
N GLY A 100 14.93 0.10 -11.62
CA GLY A 100 16.33 0.32 -12.00
C GLY A 100 16.52 0.09 -13.51
N ALA A 101 17.71 0.33 -14.03
CA ALA A 101 17.98 -0.01 -15.43
C ALA A 101 17.85 -1.53 -15.64
N LEU A 102 16.66 -1.98 -16.05
CA LEU A 102 16.37 -3.35 -16.47
C LEU A 102 16.93 -3.53 -17.88
N SER A 103 17.51 -4.70 -18.16
CA SER A 103 17.73 -5.09 -19.55
C SER A 103 16.40 -5.38 -20.24
N GLU A 104 16.37 -5.25 -21.57
CA GLU A 104 15.16 -5.58 -22.36
C GLU A 104 14.66 -7.00 -22.08
N GLN A 105 15.57 -7.97 -21.90
CA GLN A 105 15.21 -9.35 -21.57
C GLN A 105 14.55 -9.46 -20.18
N GLU A 106 15.11 -8.80 -19.16
CA GLU A 106 14.52 -8.81 -17.81
C GLU A 106 13.14 -8.15 -17.80
N LYS A 107 12.97 -7.08 -18.58
CA LYS A 107 11.69 -6.41 -18.75
C LYS A 107 10.65 -7.32 -19.41
N ASP A 108 11.01 -7.98 -20.51
CA ASP A 108 10.11 -8.90 -21.20
C ASP A 108 9.71 -10.08 -20.30
N ASP A 109 10.68 -10.68 -19.59
CA ASP A 109 10.42 -11.77 -18.65
C ASP A 109 9.47 -11.34 -17.51
N LEU A 110 9.67 -10.12 -16.97
CA LEU A 110 8.81 -9.56 -15.93
C LEU A 110 7.40 -9.24 -16.44
N LEU A 111 7.26 -8.74 -17.68
CA LEU A 111 5.97 -8.48 -18.30
C LEU A 111 5.17 -9.77 -18.49
N ASP A 112 5.81 -10.82 -18.99
CA ASP A 112 5.18 -12.12 -19.19
C ASP A 112 4.71 -12.72 -17.86
N LEU A 113 5.59 -12.73 -16.85
CA LEU A 113 5.28 -13.25 -15.51
C LEU A 113 4.17 -12.43 -14.83
N THR A 114 4.23 -11.11 -14.90
CA THR A 114 3.19 -10.23 -14.34
C THR A 114 1.84 -10.49 -15.00
N GLY A 115 1.83 -10.65 -16.32
CA GLY A 115 0.62 -11.02 -17.07
C GLY A 115 0.05 -12.38 -16.66
N GLU A 116 0.90 -13.37 -16.37
CA GLU A 116 0.46 -14.66 -15.83
C GLU A 116 -0.22 -14.53 -14.47
N PHE A 117 0.37 -13.76 -13.56
CA PHE A 117 -0.19 -13.53 -12.23
C PHE A 117 -1.52 -12.76 -12.27
N ILE A 118 -1.65 -11.75 -13.13
CA ILE A 118 -2.93 -11.05 -13.32
C ILE A 118 -4.03 -12.03 -13.76
N ARG A 119 -3.72 -12.92 -14.72
CA ARG A 119 -4.68 -13.94 -15.17
C ARG A 119 -5.03 -14.92 -14.06
N ALA A 120 -4.04 -15.33 -13.25
CA ALA A 120 -4.25 -16.23 -12.13
C ALA A 120 -5.17 -15.59 -11.05
N GLU A 121 -4.93 -14.34 -10.66
CA GLU A 121 -5.75 -13.63 -9.68
C GLU A 121 -7.18 -13.39 -10.19
N ALA A 122 -7.34 -13.01 -11.45
CA ALA A 122 -8.66 -12.86 -12.07
C ALA A 122 -9.46 -14.17 -12.07
N GLN A 123 -8.78 -15.30 -12.32
CA GLN A 123 -9.40 -16.62 -12.27
C GLN A 123 -9.77 -17.01 -10.84
N THR A 124 -8.89 -16.78 -9.87
CA THR A 124 -9.17 -16.94 -8.44
C THR A 124 -10.44 -16.19 -8.03
N ILE A 125 -10.53 -14.89 -8.36
CA ILE A 125 -11.71 -14.06 -8.06
C ILE A 125 -12.98 -14.68 -8.65
N LYS A 126 -12.93 -15.13 -9.90
CA LYS A 126 -14.08 -15.75 -10.59
C LYS A 126 -14.53 -17.04 -9.89
N GLU A 127 -13.58 -17.91 -9.55
CA GLU A 127 -13.84 -19.18 -8.89
C GLU A 127 -14.43 -18.98 -7.49
N TYR A 128 -13.86 -18.08 -6.70
CA TYR A 128 -14.37 -17.76 -5.37
C TYR A 128 -15.72 -17.04 -5.42
N LYS A 129 -15.98 -16.15 -6.40
CA LYS A 129 -17.31 -15.57 -6.61
C LYS A 129 -18.35 -16.64 -6.93
N ALA A 130 -17.99 -17.67 -7.70
CA ALA A 130 -18.87 -18.81 -7.97
C ALA A 130 -19.07 -19.67 -6.71
N LEU A 131 -18.01 -19.98 -5.96
CA LEU A 131 -18.06 -20.71 -4.70
C LEU A 131 -18.95 -19.99 -3.68
N MET A 132 -18.80 -18.68 -3.52
CA MET A 132 -19.61 -17.85 -2.63
C MET A 132 -21.11 -17.99 -2.90
N LYS A 133 -21.52 -18.02 -4.18
CA LYS A 133 -22.93 -18.20 -4.56
C LYS A 133 -23.47 -19.56 -4.12
N ARG A 134 -22.66 -20.61 -4.19
CA ARG A 134 -23.04 -21.97 -3.74
C ARG A 134 -23.01 -22.13 -2.22
N SER A 135 -22.20 -21.33 -1.54
CA SER A 135 -22.06 -21.35 -0.07
C SER A 135 -23.16 -20.60 0.68
N LYS A 136 -24.14 -20.02 -0.02
CA LYS A 136 -25.30 -19.35 0.59
C LYS A 136 -26.13 -20.35 1.39
N GLY A 137 -26.02 -20.29 2.73
CA GLY A 137 -26.72 -21.17 3.66
C GLY A 137 -25.81 -22.00 4.57
N TYR A 138 -24.52 -22.08 4.27
CA TYR A 138 -23.56 -22.79 5.10
C TYR A 138 -23.08 -21.93 6.27
N HIS A 139 -22.90 -22.56 7.44
CA HIS A 139 -22.32 -21.97 8.65
C HIS A 139 -22.89 -20.58 9.02
N LYS A 140 -24.20 -20.37 8.81
CA LYS A 140 -24.89 -19.09 9.10
C LYS A 140 -24.20 -17.86 8.48
N GLY A 141 -23.58 -18.03 7.30
CA GLY A 141 -22.93 -16.94 6.57
C GLY A 141 -21.43 -16.77 6.85
N LEU A 142 -20.84 -17.50 7.82
CA LEU A 142 -19.39 -17.45 8.08
C LEU A 142 -18.56 -17.82 6.85
N LEU A 143 -18.94 -18.87 6.14
CA LEU A 143 -18.21 -19.30 4.94
C LEU A 143 -18.27 -18.23 3.83
N VAL A 144 -19.38 -17.51 3.72
CA VAL A 144 -19.52 -16.40 2.77
C VAL A 144 -18.59 -15.24 3.17
N LEU A 145 -18.45 -14.95 4.46
CA LEU A 145 -17.50 -13.95 4.95
C LEU A 145 -16.06 -14.31 4.58
N LEU A 146 -15.61 -15.54 4.89
CA LEU A 146 -14.24 -15.98 4.59
C LEU A 146 -13.92 -15.98 3.10
N ILE A 147 -14.89 -16.35 2.25
CA ILE A 147 -14.68 -16.29 0.80
C ILE A 147 -14.54 -14.83 0.33
N LYS A 148 -15.30 -13.90 0.94
CA LYS A 148 -15.18 -12.47 0.60
C LYS A 148 -13.82 -11.90 0.95
N THR A 149 -13.23 -12.25 2.10
CA THR A 149 -11.90 -11.75 2.48
C THR A 149 -10.83 -12.22 1.49
N ILE A 150 -10.88 -13.49 1.06
CA ILE A 150 -9.99 -14.02 0.03
C ILE A 150 -10.15 -13.26 -1.30
N ILE A 151 -11.39 -12.97 -1.72
CA ILE A 151 -11.65 -12.20 -2.94
C ILE A 151 -11.03 -10.80 -2.84
N HIS A 152 -11.16 -10.13 -1.69
CA HIS A 152 -10.58 -8.81 -1.50
C HIS A 152 -9.05 -8.81 -1.52
N ASP A 153 -8.41 -9.86 -1.00
CA ASP A 153 -6.96 -10.02 -1.12
C ASP A 153 -6.51 -10.21 -2.58
N SER A 154 -7.22 -11.03 -3.36
CA SER A 154 -6.94 -11.15 -4.80
C SER A 154 -7.18 -9.85 -5.57
N GLU A 155 -8.22 -9.08 -5.21
CA GLU A 155 -8.47 -7.75 -5.79
C GLU A 155 -7.33 -6.78 -5.46
N LYS A 156 -6.79 -6.82 -4.24
CA LYS A 156 -5.60 -6.07 -3.81
C LYS A 156 -4.36 -6.47 -4.63
N HIS A 157 -4.11 -7.76 -4.82
CA HIS A 157 -2.96 -8.23 -5.61
C HIS A 157 -3.07 -7.79 -7.07
N MET A 158 -4.27 -7.86 -7.65
CA MET A 158 -4.51 -7.43 -9.03
C MET A 158 -4.19 -5.94 -9.22
N MET A 159 -4.59 -5.06 -8.29
CA MET A 159 -4.23 -3.63 -8.35
C MET A 159 -2.71 -3.40 -8.34
N ILE A 160 -1.97 -4.16 -7.51
CA ILE A 160 -0.50 -4.05 -7.43
C ILE A 160 0.13 -4.54 -8.73
N LEU A 161 -0.31 -5.68 -9.26
CA LEU A 161 0.23 -6.26 -10.50
C LEU A 161 -0.06 -5.37 -11.72
N GLU A 162 -1.24 -4.75 -11.78
CA GLU A 162 -1.59 -3.78 -12.83
C GLU A 162 -0.67 -2.55 -12.78
N PHE A 163 -0.38 -2.04 -11.59
CA PHE A 163 0.59 -0.96 -11.43
C PHE A 163 2.00 -1.36 -11.88
N ILE A 164 2.44 -2.60 -11.58
CA ILE A 164 3.72 -3.12 -12.05
C ILE A 164 3.75 -3.21 -13.58
N ASP A 165 2.71 -3.76 -14.21
CA ASP A 165 2.61 -3.86 -15.68
C ASP A 165 2.66 -2.47 -16.34
N GLU A 166 1.96 -1.48 -15.79
CA GLU A 166 2.02 -0.09 -16.26
C GLU A 166 3.46 0.45 -16.19
N LYS A 167 4.14 0.29 -15.05
CA LYS A 167 5.51 0.80 -14.88
C LYS A 167 6.53 0.09 -15.75
N LEU A 168 6.39 -1.22 -15.99
CA LEU A 168 7.25 -1.96 -16.91
C LEU A 168 7.07 -1.50 -18.35
N ARG A 169 5.85 -1.12 -18.76
CA ARG A 169 5.58 -0.61 -20.12
C ARG A 169 6.12 0.80 -20.35
N GLU A 170 6.18 1.62 -19.30
CA GLU A 170 6.73 2.97 -19.33
C GLU A 170 8.27 3.03 -19.29
N ALA A 171 8.90 2.02 -18.69
CA ALA A 171 10.36 1.87 -18.59
C ALA A 171 11.02 1.62 -19.95
#